data_AF-A0A9P6LHU1-F1
#
_entry.id   AF-A0A9P6LHU1-F1
#
_cell.length_a   1.000
_cell.length_b   1.000
_cell.length_c   1.000
_cell.angle_alpha   90.00
_cell.angle_beta   90.00
_cell.angle_gamma   90.00
#
_symmetry.space_group_name_H-M   'P 1'
#
loop_
_entity.id
_entity.type
_entity.pdbx_description
1 polymer ?
#
loop_
_entity_poly.entity_id
_entity_poly.type
_entity_poly.pdbx_seq_one_letter_code
_entity_poly.pdbx_strand_id
1 'polypeptide(L)'
;MASKSTTPATPYSPKTHPQIPLDALEVGSLYIMISVPLPIYIGRQEHTYPAALPSDPAYPFSTYELGVSSGSYPEEFHWDLYWHTSDFPSSDPSSGSGIIYRLRSLTTQPPTYAYDRVPTLRVRTHAQLVGLVRVVSVPRAFIQHMTRYLDWMTAESARVAERSFVWAVMAYYRARAHLAKGSGVRDHTFHKFDISRFTAEVLSFAYAEVPRVLGGDVGPKKVVAAWLGIMVGFLEDEDVDATRRRRDELVRRQREEVGAVSACWYR
;
A
#
# COMPACT_ATOMS: atom_id res chain seq x y z
N MET A 1 -31.33 -13.02 16.46
CA MET A 1 -30.14 -12.38 17.08
C MET A 1 -29.37 -11.67 15.99
N ALA A 2 -29.42 -10.33 15.99
CA ALA A 2 -28.86 -9.51 14.93
C ALA A 2 -27.33 -9.50 14.99
N SER A 3 -26.67 -9.89 13.88
CA SER A 3 -25.24 -9.69 13.69
C SER A 3 -24.98 -8.20 13.52
N LYS A 4 -24.40 -7.56 14.53
CA LYS A 4 -23.91 -6.17 14.44
C LYS A 4 -22.84 -6.12 13.35
N SER A 5 -23.18 -5.51 12.21
CA SER A 5 -22.21 -5.00 11.26
C SER A 5 -21.37 -3.94 11.97
N THR A 6 -20.24 -4.37 12.52
CA THR A 6 -19.31 -3.46 13.19
C THR A 6 -18.54 -2.74 12.10
N THR A 7 -19.01 -1.56 11.72
CA THR A 7 -18.21 -0.56 11.02
C THR A 7 -16.98 -0.30 11.89
N PRO A 8 -15.73 -0.52 11.45
CA PRO A 8 -14.60 -0.18 12.29
C PRO A 8 -14.32 1.32 12.11
N ALA A 9 -15.06 2.14 12.86
CA ALA A 9 -14.75 3.55 13.10
C ALA A 9 -13.65 3.72 14.17
N THR A 10 -12.99 2.63 14.57
CA THR A 10 -11.93 2.62 15.57
C THR A 10 -10.57 2.95 14.94
N PRO A 11 -9.71 3.72 15.65
CA PRO A 11 -8.32 3.97 15.23
C PRO A 11 -7.57 2.66 14.97
N TYR A 12 -6.58 2.69 14.08
CA TYR A 12 -5.67 1.55 13.90
C TYR A 12 -5.04 1.19 15.26
N SER A 13 -5.02 -0.11 15.56
CA SER A 13 -4.29 -0.65 16.70
C SER A 13 -3.66 -1.98 16.30
N PRO A 14 -2.34 -2.17 16.50
CA PRO A 14 -1.67 -3.43 16.20
C PRO A 14 -2.28 -4.65 16.91
N LYS A 15 -2.97 -4.44 18.05
CA LYS A 15 -3.64 -5.50 18.81
C LYS A 15 -4.92 -5.99 18.15
N THR A 16 -5.69 -5.09 17.53
CA THR A 16 -6.97 -5.41 16.88
C THR A 16 -6.82 -5.66 15.39
N HIS A 17 -5.73 -5.17 14.79
CA HIS A 17 -5.41 -5.31 13.37
C HIS A 17 -3.96 -5.78 13.23
N PRO A 18 -3.68 -7.05 13.59
CA PRO A 18 -2.32 -7.61 13.52
C PRO A 18 -1.83 -7.61 12.07
N GLN A 19 -0.52 -7.42 11.89
CA GLN A 19 0.10 -7.52 10.57
C GLN A 19 -0.14 -8.90 9.96
N ILE A 20 -0.40 -8.93 8.65
CA ILE A 20 -0.60 -10.18 7.91
C ILE A 20 0.71 -10.49 7.19
N PRO A 21 1.59 -11.34 7.74
CA PRO A 21 2.86 -11.68 7.09
C PRO A 21 2.60 -12.44 5.79
N LEU A 22 3.47 -12.22 4.81
CA LEU A 22 3.52 -12.96 3.55
C LEU A 22 4.88 -13.66 3.44
N ASP A 23 4.85 -14.94 3.09
CA ASP A 23 6.07 -15.76 2.99
C ASP A 23 6.93 -15.38 1.76
N ALA A 24 6.26 -14.95 0.69
CA ALA A 24 6.87 -14.60 -0.59
C ALA A 24 6.22 -13.35 -1.21
N LEU A 25 6.89 -12.82 -2.24
CA LEU A 25 6.27 -11.86 -3.14
C LEU A 25 5.27 -12.58 -4.04
N GLU A 26 4.23 -11.87 -4.45
CA GLU A 26 3.15 -12.37 -5.29
C GLU A 26 3.19 -11.66 -6.63
N VAL A 27 3.31 -12.42 -7.71
CA VAL A 27 3.33 -11.87 -9.07
C VAL A 27 2.03 -11.14 -9.38
N GLY A 28 2.14 -9.96 -9.97
CA GLY A 28 1.01 -9.08 -10.20
C GLY A 28 0.64 -8.25 -8.98
N SER A 29 1.56 -8.08 -8.03
CA SER A 29 1.33 -7.23 -6.86
C SER A 29 2.17 -5.96 -6.85
N LEU A 30 1.52 -4.89 -6.38
CA LEU A 30 2.14 -3.60 -6.08
C LEU A 30 2.43 -3.53 -4.58
N TYR A 31 3.65 -3.16 -4.26
CA TYR A 31 4.14 -2.99 -2.90
C TYR A 31 4.57 -1.55 -2.68
N ILE A 32 4.27 -1.02 -1.50
CA ILE A 32 5.01 0.11 -0.96
C ILE A 32 6.31 -0.44 -0.38
N MET A 33 7.43 0.09 -0.85
CA MET A 33 8.77 -0.25 -0.41
C MET A 33 9.26 0.84 0.53
N ILE A 34 9.52 0.47 1.79
CA ILE A 34 9.94 1.41 2.83
C ILE A 34 11.40 1.17 3.12
N SER A 35 12.23 2.20 3.01
CA SER A 35 13.67 2.11 3.28
C SER A 35 14.11 3.21 4.24
N VAL A 36 15.13 2.94 5.04
CA VAL A 36 15.75 4.02 5.83
C VAL A 36 16.60 4.91 4.90
N PRO A 37 16.46 6.24 4.96
CA PRO A 37 17.36 7.16 4.27
C PRO A 37 18.75 6.99 4.85
N LEU A 38 19.78 6.97 4.00
CA LEU A 38 21.16 6.83 4.44
C LEU A 38 21.67 8.10 5.13
N PRO A 39 22.33 7.93 6.29
CA PRO A 39 23.36 8.84 6.79
C PRO A 39 24.75 8.18 6.69
N ILE A 40 24.80 6.84 6.56
CA ILE A 40 26.00 6.00 6.76
C ILE A 40 27.10 6.29 5.71
N TYR A 41 26.75 6.88 4.56
CA TYR A 41 27.71 7.32 3.54
C TYR A 41 27.98 8.83 3.52
N ILE A 42 27.23 9.64 4.26
CA ILE A 42 27.37 11.12 4.26
C ILE A 42 28.24 11.58 5.45
N GLY A 43 29.25 10.78 5.83
CA GLY A 43 30.26 11.15 6.82
C GLY A 43 29.75 11.46 8.23
N ARG A 44 28.46 11.22 8.54
CA ARG A 44 27.91 11.34 9.89
C ARG A 44 28.09 10.01 10.60
N GLN A 45 29.01 9.98 11.56
CA GLN A 45 29.31 8.78 12.37
C GLN A 45 28.12 8.34 13.24
N GLU A 46 27.20 9.25 13.54
CA GLU A 46 26.02 8.95 14.35
C GLU A 46 24.78 9.58 13.70
N HIS A 47 23.85 8.73 13.29
CA HIS A 47 22.48 9.16 13.06
C HIS A 47 21.61 8.32 13.99
N THR A 48 21.06 8.98 15.01
CA THR A 48 20.06 8.38 15.87
C THR A 48 18.77 8.31 15.07
N TYR A 49 18.59 7.23 14.32
CA TYR A 49 17.27 6.90 13.82
C TYR A 49 16.39 6.64 15.04
N PRO A 50 15.18 7.21 15.15
CA PRO A 50 14.23 6.79 16.17
C PRO A 50 13.85 5.34 15.88
N ALA A 51 14.65 4.41 16.42
CA ALA A 51 14.52 2.97 16.21
C ALA A 51 13.29 2.37 16.92
N ALA A 52 12.56 3.21 17.63
CA ALA A 52 11.26 2.92 18.18
C ALA A 52 10.28 3.96 17.62
N LEU A 53 9.01 3.54 17.44
CA LEU A 53 7.87 4.47 17.47
C LEU A 53 8.16 5.51 18.56
N PRO A 54 7.94 6.81 18.35
CA PRO A 54 8.04 7.78 19.43
C PRO A 54 7.33 7.17 20.63
N SER A 55 8.05 7.03 21.75
CA SER A 55 7.58 6.28 22.92
C SER A 55 6.31 6.88 23.54
N ASP A 56 5.84 7.98 22.96
CA ASP A 56 4.54 8.56 23.15
C ASP A 56 3.43 7.73 22.47
N PRO A 57 2.58 7.02 23.24
CA PRO A 57 1.38 6.36 22.71
C PRO A 57 0.37 7.36 22.11
N ALA A 58 0.58 8.67 22.31
CA ALA A 58 -0.17 9.73 21.64
C ALA A 58 0.45 10.20 20.32
N TYR A 59 1.58 9.62 19.84
CA TYR A 59 2.14 9.98 18.55
C TYR A 59 1.07 9.80 17.46
N PRO A 60 0.61 10.89 16.84
CA PRO A 60 -0.53 10.83 15.96
C PRO A 60 -0.06 10.36 14.59
N PHE A 61 0.13 9.05 14.41
CA PHE A 61 0.40 8.47 13.09
C PHE A 61 -0.66 8.88 12.07
N SER A 62 -1.88 9.19 12.54
CA SER A 62 -2.98 9.75 11.77
C SER A 62 -2.68 11.12 11.16
N THR A 63 -1.82 11.93 11.78
CA THR A 63 -1.46 13.27 11.27
C THR A 63 -0.09 13.30 10.62
N TYR A 64 0.58 12.15 10.45
CA TYR A 64 1.88 12.07 9.78
C TYR A 64 1.81 12.64 8.36
N GLU A 65 0.76 12.32 7.61
CA GLU A 65 0.55 12.84 6.26
C GLU A 65 0.42 14.37 6.22
N LEU A 66 -0.40 14.94 7.10
CA LEU A 66 -0.55 16.39 7.28
C LEU A 66 0.76 17.06 7.71
N GLY A 67 1.51 16.42 8.61
CA GLY A 67 2.76 16.97 9.12
C GLY A 67 3.90 16.92 8.10
N VAL A 68 4.01 15.84 7.31
CA VAL A 68 5.02 15.72 6.24
C VAL A 68 4.71 16.66 5.07
N SER A 69 3.42 16.78 4.70
CA SER A 69 2.97 17.69 3.62
C SER A 69 3.14 19.17 3.99
N SER A 70 2.85 19.56 5.24
CA SER A 70 3.08 20.92 5.72
C SER A 70 4.55 21.24 6.01
N GLY A 71 5.45 20.26 5.93
CA GLY A 71 6.86 20.40 6.31
C GLY A 71 7.09 20.53 7.82
N SER A 72 6.07 20.26 8.64
CA SER A 72 6.16 20.24 10.10
C SER A 72 7.01 19.07 10.61
N TYR A 73 7.08 17.96 9.86
CA TYR A 73 7.93 16.81 10.16
C TYR A 73 8.84 16.47 8.97
N PRO A 74 10.09 16.02 9.23
CA PRO A 74 10.93 15.45 8.19
C PRO A 74 10.36 14.12 7.70
N GLU A 75 10.62 13.79 6.44
CA GLU A 75 10.26 12.48 5.88
C GLU A 75 11.32 11.44 6.32
N GLU A 76 10.99 10.68 7.36
CA GLU A 76 11.93 9.78 8.03
C GLU A 76 12.31 8.53 7.22
N PHE A 77 11.46 8.12 6.28
CA PHE A 77 11.68 6.96 5.42
C PHE A 77 11.71 7.39 3.95
N HIS A 78 12.38 6.62 3.10
CA HIS A 78 12.17 6.67 1.66
C HIS A 78 11.00 5.76 1.26
N TRP A 79 10.12 6.30 0.43
CA TRP A 79 8.90 5.64 -0.02
C TRP A 79 8.97 5.40 -1.53
N ASP A 80 9.28 4.16 -1.88
CA ASP A 80 9.30 3.68 -3.25
C ASP A 80 8.08 2.80 -3.53
N LEU A 81 7.78 2.58 -4.80
CA LEU A 81 6.81 1.58 -5.23
C LEU A 81 7.55 0.44 -5.92
N TYR A 82 7.21 -0.79 -5.57
CA TYR A 82 7.73 -1.98 -6.23
C TYR A 82 6.59 -2.76 -6.87
N TRP A 83 6.63 -2.89 -8.20
CA TRP A 83 5.70 -3.67 -8.98
C TRP A 83 6.33 -5.01 -9.36
N HIS A 84 5.79 -6.10 -8.80
CA HIS A 84 6.34 -7.43 -9.01
C HIS A 84 5.70 -8.13 -10.20
N THR A 85 6.49 -8.50 -11.21
CA THR A 85 5.97 -8.97 -12.50
C THR A 85 6.21 -10.44 -12.79
N SER A 86 7.20 -11.06 -12.15
CA SER A 86 7.56 -12.45 -12.44
C SER A 86 8.38 -13.08 -11.33
N ASP A 87 8.08 -14.36 -11.09
CA ASP A 87 8.90 -15.26 -10.28
C ASP A 87 10.06 -15.79 -11.13
N PHE A 88 11.19 -16.11 -10.50
CA PHE A 88 12.15 -17.02 -11.11
C PHE A 88 11.80 -18.46 -10.72
N PRO A 89 12.08 -19.47 -11.56
CA PRO A 89 11.88 -20.88 -11.22
C PRO A 89 12.85 -21.40 -10.13
N SER A 90 13.38 -20.53 -9.27
CA SER A 90 14.29 -20.90 -8.20
C SER A 90 13.52 -21.15 -6.90
N SER A 91 14.03 -22.05 -6.05
CA SER A 91 13.48 -22.35 -4.73
C SER A 91 13.62 -21.21 -3.71
N ASP A 92 14.13 -20.05 -4.10
CA ASP A 92 14.38 -18.91 -3.24
C ASP A 92 13.13 -17.99 -3.20
N PRO A 93 12.49 -17.81 -2.03
CA PRO A 93 11.30 -16.94 -1.88
C PRO A 93 11.61 -15.44 -1.99
N SER A 94 12.90 -15.07 -2.11
CA SER A 94 13.34 -13.72 -2.46
C SER A 94 13.56 -13.53 -3.96
N SER A 95 13.45 -14.61 -4.74
CA SER A 95 13.66 -14.58 -6.18
C SER A 95 12.48 -13.98 -6.92
N GLY A 96 12.82 -13.26 -7.98
CA GLY A 96 11.87 -12.70 -8.93
C GLY A 96 12.36 -11.36 -9.45
N SER A 97 11.59 -10.79 -10.38
CA SER A 97 11.88 -9.50 -10.97
C SER A 97 10.68 -8.58 -10.93
N GLY A 98 10.96 -7.29 -11.00
CA GLY A 98 9.95 -6.26 -10.99
C GLY A 98 10.53 -4.91 -11.35
N ILE A 99 9.72 -3.88 -11.14
CA ILE A 99 10.07 -2.49 -11.44
C ILE A 99 9.93 -1.69 -10.16
N ILE A 100 10.99 -0.98 -9.79
CA ILE A 100 10.93 0.06 -8.77
C ILE A 100 10.60 1.38 -9.45
N TYR A 101 9.59 2.06 -8.94
CA TYR A 101 9.34 3.46 -9.21
C TYR A 101 9.79 4.25 -7.98
N ARG A 102 10.68 5.21 -8.20
CA ARG A 102 11.35 5.95 -7.13
C ARG A 102 11.28 7.45 -7.37
N LEU A 103 11.05 8.19 -6.29
CA LEU A 103 11.32 9.62 -6.23
C LEU A 103 12.61 9.85 -5.44
N ARG A 104 13.67 10.19 -6.16
CA ARG A 104 14.96 10.50 -5.56
C ARG A 104 15.02 11.99 -5.26
N SER A 105 15.16 12.33 -3.98
CA SER A 105 15.38 13.70 -3.55
C SER A 105 16.69 14.24 -4.14
N LEU A 106 16.63 15.43 -4.72
CA LEU A 106 17.76 16.17 -5.23
C LEU A 106 18.22 17.16 -4.16
N THR A 107 19.53 17.39 -4.09
CA THR A 107 20.16 18.33 -3.14
C THR A 107 19.98 19.78 -3.60
N THR A 108 18.73 20.19 -3.84
CA THR A 108 18.35 21.56 -4.20
C THR A 108 17.56 22.21 -3.07
N GLN A 109 17.56 23.54 -3.00
CA GLN A 109 16.63 24.30 -2.16
C GLN A 109 15.76 25.18 -3.07
N PRO A 110 14.43 24.97 -3.11
CA PRO A 110 13.66 23.96 -2.38
C PRO A 110 13.98 22.51 -2.84
N PRO A 111 13.68 21.48 -2.01
CA PRO A 111 13.88 20.09 -2.37
C PRO A 111 13.09 19.76 -3.65
N THR A 112 13.77 19.26 -4.66
CA THR A 112 13.15 18.76 -5.88
C THR A 112 13.36 17.26 -5.98
N TYR A 113 12.54 16.56 -6.78
CA TYR A 113 12.64 15.11 -6.94
C TYR A 113 12.90 14.76 -8.39
N ALA A 114 13.76 13.76 -8.60
CA ALA A 114 13.91 13.07 -9.86
C ALA A 114 13.14 11.76 -9.83
N TYR A 115 12.43 11.46 -10.91
CA TYR A 115 11.75 10.19 -11.11
C TYR A 115 12.68 9.17 -11.73
N ASP A 116 12.83 8.03 -11.07
CA ASP A 116 13.60 6.89 -11.54
C ASP A 116 12.67 5.67 -11.71
N ARG A 117 12.77 5.00 -12.87
CA ARG A 117 12.12 3.72 -13.15
C ARG A 117 13.18 2.65 -13.32
N VAL A 118 13.33 1.77 -12.33
CA VAL A 118 14.47 0.87 -12.21
C VAL A 118 14.00 -0.59 -12.25
N PRO A 119 14.31 -1.35 -13.30
CA PRO A 119 14.17 -2.80 -13.28
C PRO A 119 15.05 -3.38 -12.16
N THR A 120 14.48 -4.25 -11.33
CA THR A 120 15.21 -4.85 -10.22
C THR A 120 14.97 -6.35 -10.12
N LEU A 121 15.94 -7.04 -9.51
CA LEU A 121 15.90 -8.43 -9.13
C LEU A 121 16.09 -8.52 -7.61
N ARG A 122 15.47 -9.52 -6.98
CA ARG A 122 15.70 -9.83 -5.54
C ARG A 122 15.51 -8.63 -4.60
N VAL A 123 14.43 -7.87 -4.78
CA VAL A 123 14.17 -6.63 -4.02
C VAL A 123 14.26 -6.82 -2.50
N ARG A 124 13.89 -7.99 -1.97
CA ARG A 124 13.93 -8.32 -0.54
C ARG A 124 15.34 -8.32 0.05
N THR A 125 16.39 -8.25 -0.77
CA THR A 125 17.80 -8.20 -0.33
C THR A 125 18.41 -6.81 -0.44
N HIS A 126 17.64 -5.80 -0.88
CA HIS A 126 18.14 -4.44 -0.98
C HIS A 126 18.64 -3.91 0.36
N ALA A 127 19.83 -3.32 0.35
CA ALA A 127 20.36 -2.62 1.51
C ALA A 127 19.39 -1.51 1.94
N GLN A 128 19.23 -1.31 3.25
CA GLN A 128 18.32 -0.34 3.89
C GLN A 128 16.82 -0.59 3.73
N LEU A 129 16.41 -1.59 2.96
CA LEU A 129 15.01 -1.97 2.90
C LEU A 129 14.54 -2.41 4.30
N VAL A 130 13.51 -1.74 4.79
CA VAL A 130 12.82 -2.10 6.04
C VAL A 130 11.84 -3.24 5.77
N GLY A 131 11.08 -3.10 4.70
CA GLY A 131 10.20 -4.15 4.24
C GLY A 131 9.27 -3.69 3.13
N LEU A 132 8.41 -4.61 2.71
CA LEU A 132 7.44 -4.39 1.65
C LEU A 132 6.02 -4.56 2.18
N VAL A 133 5.15 -3.63 1.84
CA VAL A 133 3.73 -3.68 2.17
C VAL A 133 2.92 -3.86 0.89
N ARG A 134 2.28 -5.02 0.71
CA ARG A 134 1.42 -5.29 -0.44
C ARG A 134 0.15 -4.45 -0.34
N VAL A 135 -0.09 -3.60 -1.33
CA VAL A 135 -1.26 -2.70 -1.38
C VAL A 135 -2.24 -3.05 -2.49
N VAL A 136 -1.77 -3.67 -3.57
CA VAL A 136 -2.60 -4.16 -4.68
C VAL A 136 -2.10 -5.53 -5.10
N SER A 137 -3.01 -6.46 -5.38
CA SER A 137 -2.76 -7.69 -6.14
C SER A 137 -3.77 -7.80 -7.28
N VAL A 138 -3.30 -8.18 -8.48
CA VAL A 138 -4.14 -8.42 -9.67
C VAL A 138 -3.79 -9.76 -10.32
N PRO A 139 -4.73 -10.37 -11.06
CA PRO A 139 -4.44 -11.61 -11.77
C PRO A 139 -3.37 -11.42 -12.84
N ARG A 140 -2.64 -12.51 -13.16
CA ARG A 140 -1.53 -12.48 -14.14
C ARG A 140 -1.91 -11.86 -15.49
N ALA A 141 -3.14 -12.08 -15.95
CA ALA A 141 -3.67 -11.51 -17.20
C ALA A 141 -3.67 -9.96 -17.21
N PHE A 142 -3.81 -9.31 -16.06
CA PHE A 142 -3.86 -7.85 -15.93
C PHE A 142 -2.48 -7.21 -15.77
N ILE A 143 -1.40 -8.01 -15.62
CA ILE A 143 -0.08 -7.49 -15.31
C ILE A 143 0.40 -6.49 -16.35
N GLN A 144 0.25 -6.80 -17.64
CA GLN A 144 0.70 -5.90 -18.71
C GLN A 144 -0.05 -4.57 -18.70
N HIS A 145 -1.38 -4.62 -18.51
CA HIS A 145 -2.22 -3.43 -18.41
C HIS A 145 -1.82 -2.59 -17.20
N MET A 146 -1.68 -3.23 -16.04
CA MET A 146 -1.30 -2.57 -14.81
C MET A 146 0.10 -1.96 -14.89
N THR A 147 1.05 -2.66 -15.53
CA THR A 147 2.40 -2.15 -15.77
C THR A 147 2.36 -0.85 -16.59
N ARG A 148 1.63 -0.82 -17.70
CA ARG A 148 1.49 0.40 -18.53
C ARG A 148 0.85 1.54 -17.77
N TYR A 149 -0.19 1.26 -16.99
CA TYR A 149 -0.84 2.29 -16.18
C TYR A 149 0.09 2.83 -15.09
N LEU A 150 0.82 1.96 -14.39
CA LEU A 150 1.78 2.38 -13.36
C LEU A 150 2.93 3.18 -13.98
N ASP A 151 3.48 2.75 -15.11
CA ASP A 151 4.53 3.46 -15.85
C ASP A 151 4.10 4.90 -16.16
N TRP A 152 2.89 5.08 -16.71
CA TRP A 152 2.34 6.40 -17.01
C TRP A 152 2.02 7.22 -15.75
N MET A 153 1.26 6.64 -14.82
CA MET A 153 0.71 7.37 -13.68
C MET A 153 1.80 7.80 -12.70
N THR A 154 2.79 6.94 -12.44
CA THR A 154 3.90 7.25 -11.52
C THR A 154 4.79 8.34 -12.10
N ALA A 155 5.12 8.29 -13.39
CA ALA A 155 5.89 9.31 -14.08
C ALA A 155 5.16 10.66 -14.14
N GLU A 156 3.85 10.66 -14.38
CA GLU A 156 3.08 11.91 -14.46
C GLU A 156 2.91 12.57 -13.09
N SER A 157 2.57 11.78 -12.07
CA SER A 157 2.40 12.29 -10.71
C SER A 157 3.72 12.73 -10.06
N ALA A 158 4.87 12.17 -10.51
CA ALA A 158 6.18 12.57 -10.03
C ALA A 158 6.52 14.05 -10.30
N ARG A 159 5.99 14.63 -11.40
CA ARG A 159 6.30 16.00 -11.83
C ARG A 159 5.85 17.08 -10.84
N VAL A 160 4.83 16.76 -10.06
CA VAL A 160 4.20 17.67 -9.08
C VAL A 160 4.39 17.17 -7.65
N ALA A 161 5.20 16.14 -7.46
CA ALA A 161 5.41 15.53 -6.15
C ALA A 161 6.44 16.33 -5.34
N GLU A 162 6.04 16.75 -4.14
CA GLU A 162 6.91 17.44 -3.19
C GLU A 162 7.46 16.53 -2.08
N ARG A 163 6.89 15.33 -1.93
CA ARG A 163 7.21 14.35 -0.89
C ARG A 163 7.04 12.93 -1.42
N SER A 164 7.95 12.01 -1.09
CA SER A 164 7.91 10.65 -1.67
C SER A 164 6.77 9.82 -1.07
N PHE A 165 6.49 10.00 0.23
CA PHE A 165 5.35 9.41 0.92
C PHE A 165 4.01 9.78 0.25
N VAL A 166 3.74 11.08 0.07
CA VAL A 166 2.47 11.56 -0.52
C VAL A 166 2.31 11.00 -1.92
N TRP A 167 3.37 11.00 -2.72
CA TRP A 167 3.37 10.42 -4.05
C TRP A 167 3.07 8.92 -4.06
N ALA A 168 3.73 8.12 -3.21
CA ALA A 168 3.52 6.68 -3.13
C ALA A 168 2.10 6.31 -2.69
N VAL A 169 1.56 7.01 -1.69
CA VAL A 169 0.18 6.81 -1.22
C VAL A 169 -0.84 7.24 -2.28
N MET A 170 -0.61 8.36 -2.96
CA MET A 170 -1.46 8.80 -4.07
C MET A 170 -1.42 7.83 -5.25
N ALA A 171 -0.26 7.27 -5.56
CA ALA A 171 -0.11 6.24 -6.58
C ALA A 171 -0.90 4.98 -6.23
N TYR A 172 -0.85 4.54 -4.98
CA TYR A 172 -1.69 3.45 -4.48
C TYR A 172 -3.19 3.79 -4.65
N TYR A 173 -3.64 4.93 -4.15
CA TYR A 173 -5.04 5.35 -4.24
C TYR A 173 -5.54 5.41 -5.70
N ARG A 174 -4.72 5.93 -6.61
CA ARG A 174 -5.04 5.97 -8.05
C ARG A 174 -5.05 4.59 -8.70
N ALA A 175 -4.15 3.68 -8.33
CA ALA A 175 -4.17 2.30 -8.82
C ALA A 175 -5.45 1.58 -8.35
N ARG A 176 -5.81 1.74 -7.07
CA ARG A 176 -7.07 1.28 -6.49
C ARG A 176 -8.29 1.80 -7.26
N ALA A 177 -8.36 3.10 -7.50
CA ALA A 177 -9.47 3.71 -8.23
C ALA A 177 -9.55 3.25 -9.70
N HIS A 178 -8.40 3.05 -10.34
CA HIS A 178 -8.32 2.52 -11.71
C HIS A 178 -8.88 1.11 -11.80
N LEU A 179 -8.51 0.24 -10.86
CA LEU A 179 -9.02 -1.14 -10.81
C LEU A 179 -10.52 -1.19 -10.52
N ALA A 180 -11.03 -0.31 -9.66
CA ALA A 180 -12.47 -0.21 -9.41
C ALA A 180 -13.25 0.22 -10.66
N LYS A 181 -12.68 1.09 -11.51
CA LYS A 181 -13.30 1.53 -12.77
C LYS A 181 -13.16 0.51 -13.90
N GLY A 182 -12.00 -0.14 -14.00
CA GLY A 182 -11.62 -0.95 -15.17
C GLY A 182 -12.22 -2.36 -15.21
N SER A 183 -12.68 -2.91 -14.08
CA SER A 183 -12.99 -4.35 -13.99
C SER A 183 -14.42 -4.68 -13.55
N GLY A 184 -15.35 -3.73 -13.46
CA GLY A 184 -16.68 -3.98 -12.89
C GLY A 184 -16.64 -4.44 -11.41
N VAL A 185 -15.45 -4.44 -10.81
CA VAL A 185 -15.19 -4.79 -9.43
C VAL A 185 -15.77 -3.67 -8.59
N ARG A 186 -16.87 -3.96 -7.90
CA ARG A 186 -17.37 -3.11 -6.83
C ARG A 186 -16.38 -3.22 -5.67
N ASP A 187 -15.40 -2.32 -5.61
CA ASP A 187 -14.62 -2.11 -4.40
C ASP A 187 -15.55 -1.56 -3.31
N HIS A 188 -16.28 -2.46 -2.64
CA HIS A 188 -17.16 -2.16 -1.51
C HIS A 188 -16.41 -1.58 -0.31
N THR A 189 -15.07 -1.56 -0.37
CA THR A 189 -14.20 -1.03 0.68
C THR A 189 -13.58 0.31 0.29
N PHE A 190 -13.85 0.86 -0.90
CA PHE A 190 -13.30 2.14 -1.34
C PHE A 190 -13.64 3.28 -0.36
N HIS A 191 -14.91 3.35 0.05
CA HIS A 191 -15.38 4.31 1.06
C HIS A 191 -14.84 4.05 2.48
N LYS A 192 -14.15 2.91 2.69
CA LYS A 192 -13.49 2.56 3.95
C LYS A 192 -11.99 2.87 3.93
N PHE A 193 -11.46 3.37 2.80
CA PHE A 193 -10.07 3.81 2.76
C PHE A 193 -9.90 5.06 3.60
N ASP A 194 -9.15 4.89 4.69
CA ASP A 194 -8.75 5.98 5.58
C ASP A 194 -7.22 6.08 5.54
N ILE A 195 -6.72 7.20 5.01
CA ILE A 195 -5.28 7.47 4.88
C ILE A 195 -4.59 7.50 6.24
N SER A 196 -5.26 7.99 7.28
CA SER A 196 -4.71 8.06 8.64
C SER A 196 -4.47 6.67 9.18
N ARG A 197 -5.46 5.78 8.98
CA ARG A 197 -5.40 4.38 9.39
C ARG A 197 -4.34 3.60 8.61
N PHE A 198 -4.28 3.82 7.29
CA PHE A 198 -3.26 3.22 6.43
C PHE A 198 -1.85 3.65 6.85
N THR A 199 -1.66 4.94 7.10
CA THR A 199 -0.37 5.49 7.52
C THR A 199 0.07 4.92 8.86
N ALA A 200 -0.86 4.82 9.83
CA ALA A 200 -0.59 4.20 11.12
C ALA A 200 -0.18 2.72 11.00
N GLU A 201 -0.87 1.95 10.14
CA GLU A 201 -0.53 0.56 9.87
C GLU A 201 0.89 0.41 9.30
N VAL A 202 1.17 1.18 8.24
CA VAL A 202 2.42 1.08 7.50
C VAL A 202 3.62 1.57 8.33
N LEU A 203 3.47 2.66 9.07
CA LEU A 203 4.52 3.16 9.96
C LEU A 203 4.73 2.22 11.16
N SER A 204 3.66 1.67 11.73
CA SER A 204 3.78 0.68 12.83
C SER A 204 4.62 -0.53 12.39
N PHE A 205 4.45 -0.98 11.15
CA PHE A 205 5.30 -1.99 10.55
C PHE A 205 6.74 -1.52 10.36
N ALA A 206 6.95 -0.36 9.76
CA ALA A 206 8.27 0.15 9.48
C ALA A 206 9.12 0.29 10.75
N TYR A 207 8.61 0.97 11.77
CA TYR A 207 9.34 1.17 13.03
C TYR A 207 9.66 -0.14 13.76
N ALA A 208 8.79 -1.15 13.67
CA ALA A 208 9.05 -2.45 14.30
C ALA A 208 10.24 -3.20 13.65
N GLU A 209 10.48 -2.99 12.35
CA GLU A 209 11.55 -3.68 11.62
C GLU A 209 12.86 -2.87 11.52
N VAL A 210 12.84 -1.56 11.76
CA VAL A 210 14.04 -0.68 11.74
C VAL A 210 15.22 -1.23 12.55
N PRO A 211 15.07 -1.70 13.81
CA PRO A 211 16.20 -2.21 14.59
C PRO A 211 16.96 -3.35 13.90
N ARG A 212 16.27 -4.18 13.12
CA ARG A 212 16.88 -5.29 12.37
C ARG A 212 17.72 -4.78 11.21
N VAL A 213 17.22 -3.78 10.50
CA VAL A 213 17.96 -3.15 9.39
C VAL A 213 19.22 -2.45 9.90
N LEU A 214 19.10 -1.66 10.98
CA LEU A 214 20.24 -0.97 11.57
C LEU A 214 21.24 -1.92 12.23
N GLY A 215 20.76 -3.06 12.74
CA GLY A 215 21.60 -4.15 13.24
C GLY A 215 22.35 -4.95 12.16
N GLY A 216 22.21 -4.58 10.88
CA GLY A 216 22.95 -5.21 9.79
C GLY A 216 22.38 -6.54 9.31
N ASP A 217 21.09 -6.82 9.55
CA ASP A 217 20.46 -8.05 9.10
C ASP A 217 20.53 -8.18 7.56
N VAL A 218 21.16 -9.27 7.09
CA VAL A 218 21.42 -9.58 5.68
C VAL A 218 20.33 -10.48 5.09
N GLY A 219 19.38 -10.95 5.90
CA GLY A 219 18.28 -11.82 5.47
C GLY A 219 17.24 -11.12 4.59
N PRO A 220 16.37 -11.90 3.91
CA PRO A 220 15.29 -11.35 3.09
C PRO A 220 14.32 -10.55 3.96
N LYS A 221 14.06 -9.30 3.56
CA LYS A 221 13.17 -8.41 4.30
C LYS A 221 11.74 -8.93 4.33
N LYS A 222 11.04 -8.57 5.41
CA LYS A 222 9.64 -8.95 5.63
C LYS A 222 8.73 -8.34 4.57
N VAL A 223 7.71 -9.12 4.24
CA VAL A 223 6.61 -8.72 3.37
C VAL A 223 5.33 -8.89 4.16
N VAL A 224 4.46 -7.89 4.13
CA VAL A 224 3.16 -7.93 4.79
C VAL A 224 2.07 -7.50 3.81
N ALA A 225 0.84 -7.97 4.02
CA ALA A 225 -0.33 -7.45 3.32
C ALA A 225 -0.95 -6.30 4.11
N ALA A 226 -1.26 -5.20 3.42
CA ALA A 226 -2.02 -4.11 4.00
C ALA A 226 -3.48 -4.53 4.22
N TRP A 227 -4.04 -4.23 5.40
CA TRP A 227 -5.46 -4.42 5.70
C TRP A 227 -6.36 -3.63 4.77
N LEU A 228 -5.92 -2.42 4.41
CA LEU A 228 -6.61 -1.57 3.46
C LEU A 228 -6.22 -1.83 2.01
N GLY A 229 -5.40 -2.85 1.73
CA GLY A 229 -5.01 -3.26 0.38
C GLY A 229 -6.16 -3.91 -0.40
N ILE A 230 -6.00 -4.03 -1.72
CA ILE A 230 -6.98 -4.67 -2.60
C ILE A 230 -6.37 -5.90 -3.24
N MET A 231 -7.16 -6.97 -3.28
CA MET A 231 -6.90 -8.13 -4.10
C MET A 231 -8.01 -8.26 -5.13
N VAL A 232 -7.65 -8.21 -6.42
CA VAL A 232 -8.58 -8.47 -7.50
C VAL A 232 -8.59 -9.98 -7.75
N GLY A 233 -9.59 -10.66 -7.19
CA GLY A 233 -9.90 -12.05 -7.55
C GLY A 233 -10.83 -12.08 -8.76
N PHE A 234 -10.76 -13.14 -9.57
CA PHE A 234 -11.93 -13.50 -10.37
C PHE A 234 -13.04 -13.88 -9.39
N LEU A 235 -14.22 -13.29 -9.53
CA LEU A 235 -15.42 -14.02 -9.11
C LEU A 235 -15.53 -15.14 -10.13
N GLU A 236 -15.49 -16.40 -9.68
CA GLU A 236 -15.93 -17.50 -10.54
C GLU A 236 -17.38 -17.20 -10.98
N ASP A 237 -17.81 -17.65 -12.16
CA ASP A 237 -19.17 -17.35 -12.65
C ASP A 237 -20.25 -17.78 -11.62
N GLU A 238 -19.97 -18.82 -10.83
CA GLU A 238 -20.79 -19.23 -9.68
C GLU A 238 -20.87 -18.19 -8.56
N ASP A 239 -19.78 -17.46 -8.29
CA ASP A 239 -19.73 -16.37 -7.31
C ASP A 239 -20.42 -15.10 -7.81
N VAL A 240 -20.32 -14.82 -9.12
CA VAL A 240 -21.09 -13.73 -9.76
C VAL A 240 -22.58 -14.03 -9.64
N ASP A 241 -22.99 -15.25 -9.92
CA ASP A 241 -24.36 -15.72 -9.78
C ASP A 241 -24.83 -15.76 -8.33
N ALA A 242 -23.99 -16.23 -7.40
CA ALA A 242 -24.30 -16.22 -5.97
C ALA A 242 -24.46 -14.78 -5.44
N THR A 243 -23.61 -13.86 -5.90
CA THR A 243 -23.69 -12.43 -5.55
C THR A 243 -24.93 -11.78 -6.14
N ARG A 244 -25.31 -12.13 -7.38
CA ARG A 244 -26.55 -11.69 -8.04
C ARG A 244 -27.79 -12.22 -7.33
N ARG A 245 -27.82 -13.51 -7.00
CA ARG A 245 -28.90 -14.14 -6.22
C ARG A 245 -29.05 -13.47 -4.85
N ARG A 246 -27.94 -13.21 -4.15
CA ARG A 246 -27.95 -12.56 -2.84
C ARG A 246 -28.42 -11.10 -2.91
N ARG A 247 -28.04 -10.37 -3.97
CA ARG A 247 -28.54 -9.02 -4.25
C ARG A 247 -30.05 -9.06 -4.51
N ASP A 248 -30.51 -9.95 -5.37
CA ASP A 248 -31.91 -10.03 -5.77
C ASP A 248 -32.79 -10.49 -4.57
N GLU A 249 -32.27 -11.34 -3.69
CA GLU A 249 -32.93 -11.71 -2.43
C GLU A 249 -32.98 -10.55 -1.42
N LEU A 250 -31.93 -9.74 -1.31
CA LEU A 250 -31.94 -8.53 -0.47
C LEU A 250 -32.92 -7.47 -1.00
N VAL A 251 -33.00 -7.29 -2.31
CA VAL A 251 -33.97 -6.39 -2.96
C VAL A 251 -35.40 -6.91 -2.74
N ARG A 252 -35.61 -8.22 -2.85
CA ARG A 252 -36.90 -8.86 -2.55
C ARG A 252 -37.30 -8.64 -1.09
N ARG A 253 -36.41 -8.92 -0.14
CA ARG A 253 -36.66 -8.70 1.29
C ARG A 253 -36.92 -7.23 1.62
N GLN A 254 -36.17 -6.29 1.04
CA GLN A 254 -36.45 -4.86 1.21
C GLN A 254 -37.84 -4.47 0.67
N ARG A 255 -38.24 -5.03 -0.48
CA ARG A 255 -39.55 -4.78 -1.07
C ARG A 255 -40.69 -5.35 -0.23
N GLU A 256 -40.45 -6.47 0.43
CA GLU A 256 -41.41 -7.16 1.32
C GLU A 256 -41.49 -6.51 2.71
N GLU A 257 -40.37 -6.05 3.26
CA GLU A 257 -40.30 -5.48 4.63
C GLU A 257 -40.66 -3.99 4.68
N VAL A 258 -40.36 -3.22 3.63
CA VAL A 258 -40.48 -1.74 3.65
C VAL A 258 -41.53 -1.21 2.68
N GLY A 259 -42.12 -2.08 1.85
CA GLY A 259 -42.93 -1.65 0.71
C GLY A 259 -42.06 -0.98 -0.36
N ALA A 260 -42.60 -0.80 -1.56
CA ALA A 260 -41.83 -0.35 -2.72
C ALA A 260 -41.24 1.07 -2.53
N VAL A 261 -39.99 1.15 -2.07
CA VAL A 261 -39.20 2.38 -2.19
C VAL A 261 -38.72 2.45 -3.64
N SER A 262 -39.34 3.36 -4.40
CA SER A 262 -38.79 3.85 -5.67
C SER A 262 -37.43 4.51 -5.38
N ALA A 263 -36.35 3.73 -5.45
CA ALA A 263 -35.02 4.29 -5.59
C ALA A 263 -34.90 4.86 -7.01
N CYS A 264 -35.22 6.16 -7.13
CA CYS A 264 -34.93 6.95 -8.31
C CYS A 264 -33.41 6.97 -8.52
N TRP A 265 -32.92 6.15 -9.44
CA TRP A 265 -31.60 6.33 -10.02
C TRP A 265 -31.76 7.27 -11.20
N TYR A 266 -31.49 8.57 -10.97
CA TYR A 266 -31.32 9.67 -11.93
C TYR A 266 -32.38 9.89 -13.04
N ARG A 267 -32.93 11.10 -13.07
CA ARG A 267 -33.08 11.86 -14.32
C ARG A 267 -31.82 12.71 -14.51
#